data_AF-A0A956SGC8-F1
#
_entry.id   AF-A0A956SGC8-F1
#
_cell.length_a   1.000
_cell.length_b   1.000
_cell.length_c   1.000
_cell.angle_alpha   90.00
_cell.angle_beta   90.00
_cell.angle_gamma   90.00
#
_symmetry.space_group_name_H-M   'P 1'
#
loop_
_entity.id
_entity.type
_entity.pdbx_description
1 polymer ?
#
loop_
_entity_poly.entity_id
_entity_poly.type
_entity_poly.pdbx_seq_one_letter_code
_entity_poly.pdbx_strand_id
1 'polypeptide(L)'
;LLTFAQATQEIAAATKRDIRYEQVPVDVFVEGMRGHGIPSEIVSLTRYLFETVLDGRNAQTADGVRRALGRAPRDFSEYVRNTASTGVWAEPASAAV
;
A
#
# COMPACT_ATOMS: atom_id res chain seq x y z
N LEU A 1 -5.85 -14.24 0.20
CA LEU A 1 -5.91 -12.82 -0.20
C LEU A 1 -5.28 -12.00 0.91
N LEU A 2 -4.56 -10.94 0.57
CA LEU A 2 -3.92 -10.07 1.53
C LEU A 2 -4.81 -8.86 1.81
N THR A 3 -5.07 -8.53 3.07
CA THR A 3 -5.78 -7.30 3.44
C THR A 3 -4.82 -6.13 3.61
N PHE A 4 -5.33 -4.89 3.59
CA PHE A 4 -4.50 -3.72 3.89
C PHE A 4 -3.89 -3.77 5.30
N ALA A 5 -4.61 -4.31 6.28
CA ALA A 5 -4.10 -4.51 7.64
C ALA A 5 -2.89 -5.47 7.64
N GLN A 6 -3.00 -6.61 6.96
CA GLN A 6 -1.91 -7.58 6.86
C GLN A 6 -0.72 -7.02 6.07
N ALA A 7 -0.98 -6.34 4.95
CA ALA A 7 0.07 -5.69 4.16
C ALA A 7 0.84 -4.64 4.98
N THR A 8 0.11 -3.83 5.77
CA THR A 8 0.71 -2.83 6.66
C THR A 8 1.54 -3.48 7.77
N GLN A 9 1.06 -4.59 8.34
CA GLN A 9 1.80 -5.36 9.35
C GLN A 9 3.12 -5.94 8.81
N GLU A 10 3.12 -6.44 7.57
CA GLU A 10 4.37 -6.91 6.93
C GLU A 10 5.39 -5.78 6.75
N ILE A 11 4.93 -4.60 6.33
CA ILE A 11 5.79 -3.42 6.20
C ILE A 11 6.31 -2.97 7.57
N ALA A 12 5.44 -2.90 8.58
CA ALA A 12 5.80 -2.55 9.95
C ALA A 12 6.89 -3.50 10.49
N ALA A 13 6.71 -4.80 10.31
CA ALA A 13 7.67 -5.82 10.74
C ALA A 13 9.01 -5.69 10.02
N ALA A 14 9.01 -5.50 8.70
CA ALA A 14 10.23 -5.40 7.90
C ALA A 14 11.02 -4.10 8.18
N THR A 15 10.31 -3.02 8.51
CA THR A 15 10.92 -1.72 8.82
C THR A 15 11.23 -1.55 10.31
N LYS A 16 10.72 -2.44 11.18
CA LYS A 16 10.77 -2.32 12.65
C LYS A 16 10.17 -1.01 13.18
N ARG A 17 9.12 -0.54 12.52
CA ARG A 17 8.41 0.71 12.85
C ARG A 17 7.02 0.38 13.38
N ASP A 18 6.51 1.21 14.29
CA ASP A 18 5.12 1.14 14.73
C ASP A 18 4.22 1.78 13.67
N ILE A 19 3.76 0.96 12.71
CA ILE A 19 2.86 1.38 11.63
C ILE A 19 1.55 0.63 11.81
N ARG A 20 0.46 1.38 12.00
CA ARG A 20 -0.89 0.84 12.21
C ARG A 20 -1.78 1.15 11.02
N TYR A 21 -2.58 0.16 10.62
CA TYR A 21 -3.62 0.36 9.63
C TYR A 21 -4.86 0.93 10.33
N GLU A 22 -5.37 2.04 9.81
CA GLU A 22 -6.63 2.64 10.23
C GLU A 22 -7.54 2.81 9.00
N GLN A 23 -8.78 2.35 9.14
CA GLN A 23 -9.79 2.58 8.12
C GLN A 23 -10.52 3.89 8.43
N VAL A 24 -10.49 4.82 7.48
CA VAL A 24 -11.16 6.12 7.60
C VAL A 24 -12.21 6.28 6.48
N PRO A 25 -13.23 7.15 6.67
CA PRO A 25 -14.12 7.53 5.58
C PRO A 25 -13.36 8.11 4.39
N VAL A 26 -13.83 7.86 3.16
CA VAL A 26 -13.18 8.32 1.92
C VAL A 26 -12.99 9.84 1.89
N ASP A 27 -13.97 10.59 2.41
CA ASP A 27 -13.90 12.05 2.47
C ASP A 27 -12.77 12.53 3.39
N VAL A 28 -12.57 11.88 4.53
CA VAL A 28 -11.46 12.19 5.45
C VAL A 28 -10.12 11.93 4.77
N PHE A 29 -9.99 10.82 4.05
CA PHE A 29 -8.75 10.50 3.31
C PHE A 29 -8.45 11.53 2.23
N VAL A 30 -9.45 11.90 1.44
CA VAL A 30 -9.33 12.88 0.35
C VAL A 30 -8.97 14.27 0.87
N GLU A 31 -9.61 14.73 1.94
CA GLU A 31 -9.26 16.01 2.56
C GLU A 31 -7.83 16.01 3.12
N GLY A 32 -7.38 14.88 3.69
CA GLY A 32 -5.98 14.69 4.07
C GLY A 32 -5.01 14.84 2.89
N MET A 33 -5.30 14.21 1.75
CA MET A 33 -4.50 14.37 0.54
C MET A 33 -4.44 15.82 0.06
N ARG A 34 -5.56 16.54 0.08
CA ARG A 34 -5.60 17.97 -0.28
C ARG A 34 -4.75 18.81 0.67
N GLY A 35 -4.85 18.55 1.97
CA GLY A 35 -4.03 19.22 2.99
C GLY A 35 -2.53 19.03 2.78
N HIS A 36 -2.12 17.91 2.19
CA HIS A 36 -0.73 17.63 1.81
C HIS A 36 -0.33 18.17 0.42
N GLY A 37 -1.19 18.95 -0.24
CA GLY A 37 -0.89 19.57 -1.53
C GLY A 37 -0.86 18.59 -2.71
N ILE A 38 -1.48 17.42 -2.57
CA ILE A 38 -1.58 16.45 -3.67
C ILE A 38 -2.45 17.03 -4.80
N PRO A 39 -2.03 16.94 -6.08
CA PRO A 39 -2.79 17.50 -7.20
C PRO A 39 -4.22 16.98 -7.28
N SER A 40 -5.17 17.85 -7.64
CA SER A 40 -6.60 17.55 -7.69
C SER A 40 -6.95 16.32 -8.54
N GLU A 41 -6.26 16.12 -9.66
CA GLU A 41 -6.44 14.96 -10.54
C GLU A 41 -6.13 13.64 -9.82
N ILE A 42 -5.06 13.62 -9.01
CA ILE A 42 -4.67 12.44 -8.24
C ILE A 42 -5.69 12.19 -7.12
N VAL A 43 -6.14 13.24 -6.44
CA VAL A 43 -7.17 13.14 -5.40
C VAL A 43 -8.47 12.56 -5.97
N SER A 44 -8.91 13.07 -7.13
CA SER A 44 -10.11 12.59 -7.82
C SER A 44 -9.97 11.13 -8.27
N LEU A 45 -8.81 10.76 -8.82
CA LEU A 45 -8.52 9.38 -9.20
C LEU A 45 -8.57 8.44 -7.99
N THR A 46 -7.95 8.83 -6.87
CA THR A 46 -7.95 7.98 -5.66
C THR A 46 -9.35 7.78 -5.08
N ARG A 47 -10.18 8.84 -5.05
CA ARG A 47 -11.60 8.71 -4.68
C ARG A 47 -12.31 7.69 -5.56
N TYR A 48 -12.18 7.83 -6.88
CA TYR A 48 -12.79 6.91 -7.84
C TYR A 48 -12.38 5.45 -7.59
N LEU A 49 -11.08 5.20 -7.34
CA LEU A 49 -10.59 3.86 -7.06
C LEU A 49 -11.20 3.27 -5.78
N PHE A 50 -11.31 4.06 -4.70
CA PHE A 50 -11.89 3.57 -3.45
C PHE A 50 -13.38 3.30 -3.55
N GLU A 51 -14.14 4.15 -4.25
CA GLU A 51 -15.59 4.00 -4.39
C GLU A 51 -15.98 2.94 -5.43
N THR A 52 -15.14 2.68 -6.44
CA THR A 52 -15.53 1.85 -7.60
C THR A 52 -14.76 0.53 -7.72
N VAL A 53 -13.50 0.47 -7.26
CA VAL A 53 -12.60 -0.68 -7.53
C VAL A 53 -12.45 -1.59 -6.31
N LEU A 54 -12.57 -1.04 -5.10
CA LEU A 54 -12.37 -1.76 -3.84
C LEU A 54 -13.66 -2.34 -3.25
N ASP A 55 -14.65 -2.66 -4.08
CA ASP A 55 -15.91 -3.29 -3.67
C ASP A 55 -15.84 -4.84 -3.56
N GLY A 56 -14.64 -5.40 -3.72
CA GLY A 56 -14.38 -6.84 -3.59
C GLY A 56 -14.53 -7.64 -4.88
N ARG A 57 -15.06 -7.07 -5.98
CA ARG A 57 -15.19 -7.78 -7.27
C ARG A 57 -13.84 -8.24 -7.85
N ASN A 58 -12.76 -7.58 -7.46
CA ASN A 58 -11.41 -7.85 -7.92
C ASN A 58 -10.60 -8.76 -6.98
N ALA A 59 -11.21 -9.26 -5.91
CA ALA A 59 -10.49 -9.98 -4.85
C ALA A 59 -10.28 -11.47 -5.15
N GLN A 60 -10.40 -11.93 -6.38
CA GLN A 60 -10.19 -13.35 -6.71
C GLN A 60 -8.81 -13.59 -7.31
N THR A 61 -8.17 -14.69 -6.91
CA THR A 61 -6.88 -15.09 -7.48
C THR A 61 -7.07 -15.82 -8.80
N ALA A 62 -6.15 -15.61 -9.74
CA ALA A 62 -6.07 -16.35 -11.00
C ALA A 62 -4.62 -16.79 -11.28
N ASP A 63 -4.44 -17.68 -12.25
CA ASP A 63 -3.13 -18.28 -12.60
C ASP A 63 -2.44 -17.61 -13.80
N GLY A 64 -2.98 -16.49 -14.30
CA GLY A 64 -2.53 -15.82 -15.52
C GLY A 64 -1.04 -15.48 -15.53
N VAL A 65 -0.46 -15.08 -14.40
CA VAL A 65 0.99 -14.82 -14.28
C VAL A 65 1.81 -16.09 -14.55
N ARG A 66 1.40 -17.22 -13.97
CA ARG A 66 2.08 -18.50 -14.17
C ARG A 66 1.99 -18.95 -15.63
N ARG A 67 0.82 -18.80 -16.24
CA ARG A 67 0.59 -19.16 -17.64
C ARG A 67 1.40 -18.28 -18.60
N ALA A 68 1.48 -16.98 -18.35
CA ALA A 68 2.17 -16.04 -19.23
C ALA A 68 3.70 -16.09 -19.08
N LEU A 69 4.22 -16.30 -17.87
CA LEU A 69 5.65 -16.13 -17.56
C LEU A 69 6.36 -17.42 -17.15
N GLY A 70 5.65 -18.55 -16.99
CA GLY A 70 6.24 -19.83 -16.59
C GLY A 70 6.75 -19.88 -15.14
N ARG A 71 6.45 -18.87 -14.32
CA ARG A 71 6.86 -18.79 -12.90
C ARG A 71 5.71 -18.30 -12.02
N ALA A 72 5.80 -18.54 -10.71
CA ALA A 72 4.84 -18.00 -9.76
C ALA A 72 4.86 -16.45 -9.74
N PRO A 73 3.72 -15.79 -9.42
CA PRO A 73 3.73 -14.38 -9.04
C PRO A 73 4.63 -14.18 -7.82
N ARG A 74 5.26 -13.01 -7.73
CA ARG A 74 6.08 -12.64 -6.57
C ARG A 74 5.17 -12.53 -5.34
N ASP A 75 5.62 -13.09 -4.23
CA ASP A 75 4.94 -12.94 -2.94
C ASP A 75 5.10 -11.52 -2.38
N PHE A 76 4.06 -10.99 -1.73
CA PHE A 76 4.11 -9.62 -1.19
C PHE A 76 5.21 -9.48 -0.13
N SER A 77 5.43 -10.49 0.71
CA SER A 77 6.46 -10.45 1.75
C SER A 77 7.87 -10.39 1.16
N GLU A 78 8.08 -11.00 -0.02
CA GLU A 78 9.35 -10.91 -0.74
C GLU A 78 9.56 -9.48 -1.27
N TYR A 79 8.53 -8.86 -1.83
CA TYR A 79 8.58 -7.45 -2.23
C TYR A 79 8.90 -6.54 -1.04
N VAL A 80 8.23 -6.73 0.11
CA VAL A 80 8.44 -5.94 1.32
C VAL A 80 9.89 -6.06 1.81
N ARG A 81 10.43 -7.28 1.92
CA ARG A 81 11.83 -7.50 2.32
C ARG A 81 12.82 -6.82 1.38
N ASN A 82 12.62 -6.99 0.07
CA ASN A 82 13.49 -6.40 -0.96
C ASN A 82 13.41 -4.87 -0.97
N THR A 83 12.25 -4.28 -0.66
CA THR A 83 12.09 -2.83 -0.64
C THR A 83 12.70 -2.24 0.63
N ALA A 84 12.46 -2.88 1.79
CA ALA A 84 13.06 -2.46 3.05
C ALA A 84 14.59 -2.44 2.99
N SER A 85 15.22 -3.40 2.30
CA SER A 85 16.69 -3.45 2.15
C SER A 85 17.28 -2.31 1.31
N THR A 86 16.46 -1.62 0.50
CA THR A 86 16.93 -0.43 -0.22
C THR A 86 17.08 0.80 0.66
N GLY A 87 16.52 0.78 1.88
CA GLY A 87 16.53 1.92 2.79
C GLY A 87 15.53 3.03 2.46
N VAL A 88 14.72 2.90 1.40
CA VAL A 88 13.69 3.91 1.03
C VAL A 88 12.65 4.17 2.12
N TRP A 89 12.46 3.22 3.04
CA TRP A 89 11.56 3.34 4.20
C TRP A 89 12.28 3.66 5.51
N ALA A 90 13.59 3.90 5.48
CA ALA A 90 14.31 4.36 6.65
C ALA A 90 13.78 5.74 7.05
N GLU A 91 13.60 5.97 8.34
CA GLU A 91 13.36 7.33 8.81
C GLU A 91 14.58 8.18 8.49
N PRO A 92 14.41 9.43 8.02
CA PRO A 92 15.52 10.36 8.03
C PRO A 92 16.06 10.40 9.46
N ALA A 93 17.38 10.23 9.62
CA ALA A 93 18.01 10.30 10.94
C ALA A 93 17.49 11.54 11.65
N SER A 94 16.84 11.34 12.81
CA SER A 94 16.34 12.44 13.61
C SER A 94 17.50 13.41 13.81
N ALA A 95 17.35 14.64 13.31
CA ALA A 95 18.28 15.70 13.63
C ALA A 95 18.20 15.87 15.15
N ALA A 96 19.19 15.36 15.86
CA ALA A 96 19.34 15.59 17.28
C ALA A 96 19.34 17.11 17.49
N VAL A 97 18.31 17.59 18.20
CA VAL A 97 18.25 18.95 18.76
C VAL A 97 19.08 18.98 20.02
#